data_AF-A0A183BA24-F1
#
_entry.id   AF-A0A183BA24-F1
#
_cell.length_a   1.000
_cell.length_b   1.000
_cell.length_c   1.000
_cell.angle_alpha   90.00
_cell.angle_beta   90.00
_cell.angle_gamma   90.00
#
_symmetry.space_group_name_H-M   'P 1'
#
loop_
_entity.id
_entity.type
_entity.pdbx_description
1 polymer ?
#
loop_
_entity_poly.entity_id
_entity_poly.type
_entity_poly.pdbx_seq_one_letter_code
_entity_poly.pdbx_strand_id
1 'polypeptide(L)'
;MEGWLSARFAIFRLGNNELVDRLFKDYYTLWGGEQSNLTLEEQQLPGFFQRVPQDHEILPQKLREEARAVLLERKSHELLENEELQCFWFLLDRFQSPPAINGEKYIDYQNFKKAAAEAIPKAKPYFTASVFAKLMRNHDRLSRISIMSFFNYVMKKVWLQQTRIGISLYDVAGEGYLREMDLENYITELIPSLCQLLARAEPLRHSAQSATNRNPVKKQVLSLGT
;
A
#
# COMPACT_ATOMS: atom_id res chain seq x y z
N MET A 1 29.02 -20.87 49.19
CA MET A 1 28.31 -20.09 48.14
C MET A 1 28.26 -20.88 46.83
N GLU A 2 27.79 -22.14 46.84
CA GLU A 2 27.66 -22.96 45.60
C GLU A 2 26.46 -23.93 45.68
N GLY A 3 25.31 -23.43 46.10
CA GLY A 3 24.07 -24.24 46.19
C GLY A 3 22.89 -23.69 45.39
N TRP A 4 22.97 -22.43 44.94
CA TRP A 4 21.81 -21.69 44.41
C TRP A 4 21.83 -21.52 42.88
N LEU A 5 22.89 -21.93 42.19
CA LEU A 5 22.98 -21.86 40.71
C LEU A 5 22.59 -23.17 40.00
N SER A 6 22.51 -24.31 40.71
CA SER A 6 22.12 -25.60 40.12
C SER A 6 20.60 -25.75 39.96
N ALA A 7 19.79 -25.14 40.84
CA ALA A 7 18.34 -25.26 40.81
C ALA A 7 17.65 -24.48 39.68
N ARG A 8 18.33 -23.48 39.08
CA ARG A 8 17.74 -22.64 38.02
C ARG A 8 17.95 -23.16 36.60
N PHE A 9 18.85 -24.13 36.42
CA PHE A 9 19.11 -24.77 35.12
C PHE A 9 18.43 -26.14 34.95
N ALA A 10 17.85 -26.71 36.01
CA ALA A 10 17.17 -28.00 35.96
C ALA A 10 15.72 -27.93 35.42
N ILE A 11 15.11 -26.74 35.32
CA ILE A 11 13.72 -26.60 34.84
C ILE A 11 13.62 -26.67 33.31
N PHE A 12 14.73 -26.57 32.56
CA PHE A 12 14.69 -26.52 31.09
C PHE A 12 15.34 -27.70 30.36
N ARG A 13 15.59 -28.82 31.05
CA ARG A 13 16.07 -30.04 30.37
C ARG A 13 15.29 -31.26 30.84
N LEU A 14 14.71 -31.94 29.85
CA LEU A 14 14.07 -33.27 29.90
C LEU A 14 12.63 -33.30 30.42
N GLY A 15 11.77 -32.45 29.87
CA GLY A 15 10.35 -32.80 29.74
C GLY A 15 10.24 -33.85 28.63
N ASN A 16 9.96 -35.10 29.01
CA ASN A 16 9.82 -36.22 28.12
C ASN A 16 8.73 -35.94 27.07
N ASN A 17 9.10 -35.58 25.83
CA ASN A 17 8.18 -35.13 24.77
C ASN A 17 7.01 -36.11 24.57
N GLU A 18 7.26 -37.42 24.71
CA GLU A 18 6.23 -38.46 24.61
C GLU A 18 5.17 -38.40 25.72
N LEU A 19 5.54 -37.92 26.91
CA LEU A 19 4.65 -37.85 28.07
C LEU A 19 3.75 -36.62 27.96
N VAL A 20 4.31 -35.51 27.45
CA VAL A 20 3.56 -34.29 27.12
C VAL A 20 2.57 -34.55 25.99
N ASP A 21 3.00 -35.23 24.92
CA ASP A 21 2.13 -35.60 23.80
C ASP A 21 1.01 -36.56 24.21
N ARG A 22 1.31 -37.52 25.09
CA ARG A 22 0.30 -38.42 25.66
C ARG A 22 -0.74 -37.67 26.47
N LEU A 23 -0.29 -36.83 27.42
CA LEU A 23 -1.19 -36.02 28.24
C LEU A 23 -2.05 -35.09 27.37
N PHE A 24 -1.45 -34.46 26.37
CA PHE A 24 -2.20 -33.61 25.43
C PHE A 24 -3.30 -34.38 24.71
N LYS A 25 -3.01 -35.57 24.17
CA LYS A 25 -4.01 -36.42 23.51
C LYS A 25 -5.12 -36.86 24.46
N ASP A 26 -4.78 -37.21 25.69
CA ASP A 26 -5.76 -37.62 26.70
C ASP A 26 -6.72 -36.47 27.05
N TYR A 27 -6.20 -35.27 27.32
CA TYR A 27 -7.04 -34.10 27.61
C TYR A 27 -7.87 -33.66 26.39
N TYR A 28 -7.28 -33.70 25.18
CA TYR A 28 -7.97 -33.34 23.95
C TYR A 28 -9.18 -34.27 23.67
N THR A 29 -9.00 -35.58 23.83
CA THR A 29 -10.10 -36.56 23.66
C THR A 29 -11.16 -36.46 24.76
N LEU A 30 -10.75 -36.25 26.02
CA LEU A 30 -11.67 -36.01 27.13
C LEU A 30 -12.57 -34.78 26.91
N TRP A 31 -12.09 -33.77 26.18
CA TRP A 31 -12.82 -32.53 25.89
C TRP A 31 -13.61 -32.59 24.57
N GLY A 32 -13.81 -33.79 24.02
CA GLY A 32 -14.62 -34.01 22.83
C GLY A 32 -13.88 -33.82 21.50
N GLY A 33 -12.55 -33.80 21.53
CA GLY A 33 -11.73 -33.88 20.32
C GLY A 33 -11.84 -35.26 19.67
N GLU A 34 -12.09 -35.31 18.36
CA GLU A 34 -12.10 -36.57 17.61
C GLU A 34 -10.68 -37.10 17.44
N GLN A 35 -10.48 -38.40 17.62
CA GLN A 35 -9.25 -39.04 17.19
C GLN A 35 -9.17 -38.92 15.66
N SER A 36 -8.09 -38.35 15.15
CA SER A 36 -7.90 -38.11 13.73
C SER A 36 -7.84 -39.43 12.96
N ASN A 37 -8.98 -39.90 12.46
CA ASN A 37 -9.09 -40.96 11.46
C ASN A 37 -8.81 -40.41 10.05
N LEU A 38 -7.77 -39.58 9.92
CA LEU A 38 -7.38 -39.01 8.64
C LEU A 38 -6.71 -40.12 7.81
N THR A 39 -7.22 -40.34 6.60
CA THR A 39 -6.59 -41.20 5.60
C THR A 39 -5.16 -40.75 5.32
N LEU A 40 -4.28 -41.64 4.85
CA LEU A 40 -2.88 -41.32 4.54
C LEU A 40 -2.71 -40.10 3.60
N GLU A 41 -3.71 -39.83 2.75
CA GLU A 41 -3.75 -38.65 1.86
C GLU A 41 -4.09 -37.36 2.62
N GLU A 42 -4.96 -37.42 3.62
CA GLU A 42 -5.33 -36.27 4.47
C GLU A 42 -4.25 -35.92 5.51
N GLN A 43 -3.31 -36.83 5.75
CA GLN A 43 -2.11 -36.58 6.57
C GLN A 43 -1.01 -35.82 5.80
N GLN A 44 -1.06 -35.80 4.46
CA GLN A 44 -0.12 -35.03 3.66
C GLN A 44 -0.59 -33.58 3.58
N LEU A 45 -0.20 -32.79 4.59
CA LEU A 45 -0.27 -31.34 4.54
C LEU A 45 0.27 -30.86 3.19
N PRO A 46 -0.54 -30.17 2.36
CA PRO A 46 -0.06 -29.61 1.11
C PRO A 46 1.18 -28.77 1.37
N GLY A 47 2.23 -28.95 0.56
CA GLY A 47 3.43 -28.13 0.66
C GLY A 47 3.09 -26.66 0.42
N PHE A 48 2.87 -25.90 1.50
CA PHE A 48 2.57 -24.47 1.43
C PHE A 48 3.83 -23.61 1.37
N PHE A 49 4.98 -24.18 1.75
CA PHE A 49 6.26 -23.50 1.75
C PHE A 49 7.08 -23.91 0.53
N GLN A 50 7.33 -22.94 -0.36
CA GLN A 50 8.30 -23.06 -1.42
C GLN A 50 9.56 -22.31 -1.02
N ARG A 51 10.63 -23.07 -0.76
CA ARG A 51 11.97 -22.53 -0.47
C ARG A 51 12.49 -21.69 -1.65
N VAL A 52 13.29 -20.67 -1.34
CA VAL A 52 14.08 -19.95 -2.34
C VAL A 52 15.18 -20.85 -2.88
N PRO A 53 15.26 -21.06 -4.21
CA PRO A 53 16.36 -21.80 -4.82
C PRO A 53 17.71 -21.25 -4.37
N GLN A 54 18.68 -22.12 -4.16
CA GLN A 54 20.06 -21.72 -3.87
C GLN A 54 20.77 -21.29 -5.16
N ASP A 55 21.86 -20.53 -5.03
CA ASP A 55 22.61 -19.99 -6.18
C ASP A 55 23.12 -21.05 -7.18
N HIS A 56 23.27 -22.31 -6.74
CA HIS A 56 23.67 -23.42 -7.62
C HIS A 56 22.49 -24.01 -8.42
N GLU A 57 21.24 -23.70 -8.04
CA GLU A 57 20.02 -24.19 -8.65
C GLU A 57 19.55 -23.23 -9.75
N ILE A 58 20.31 -23.18 -10.85
CA ILE A 58 20.15 -22.20 -11.93
C ILE A 58 18.74 -22.25 -12.55
N LEU A 59 18.22 -23.45 -12.85
CA LEU A 59 16.93 -23.60 -13.54
C LEU A 59 15.74 -23.14 -12.66
N PRO A 60 15.59 -23.60 -11.40
CA PRO A 60 14.56 -23.08 -10.51
C PRO A 60 14.65 -21.57 -10.28
N GLN A 61 15.87 -21.02 -10.18
CA GLN A 61 16.08 -19.58 -10.03
C GLN A 61 15.56 -18.82 -11.25
N LYS A 62 15.93 -19.24 -12.47
CA LYS A 62 15.47 -18.62 -13.72
C LYS A 62 13.96 -18.72 -13.90
N LEU A 63 13.36 -19.88 -13.58
CA LEU A 63 11.90 -20.04 -13.62
C LEU A 63 11.20 -19.07 -12.66
N ARG A 64 11.75 -18.88 -11.45
CA ARG A 64 11.21 -17.95 -10.46
C ARG A 64 11.34 -16.50 -10.92
N GLU A 65 12.48 -16.11 -11.49
CA GLU A 65 12.70 -14.78 -12.08
C GLU A 65 11.65 -14.47 -13.15
N GLU A 66 11.45 -15.38 -14.12
CA GLU A 66 10.45 -15.22 -15.19
C GLU A 66 9.02 -15.18 -14.65
N ALA A 67 8.66 -16.11 -13.76
CA ALA A 67 7.33 -16.14 -13.16
C ALA A 67 7.03 -14.84 -12.39
N ARG A 68 8.02 -14.27 -11.70
CA ARG A 68 7.89 -12.96 -11.02
C ARG A 68 7.77 -11.82 -12.01
N ALA A 69 8.57 -11.79 -13.07
CA ALA A 69 8.49 -10.77 -14.10
C ALA A 69 7.08 -10.70 -14.70
N VAL A 70 6.52 -11.84 -15.10
CA VAL A 70 5.15 -11.95 -15.64
C VAL A 70 4.10 -11.52 -14.61
N LEU A 71 4.26 -11.90 -13.34
CA LEU A 71 3.35 -11.49 -12.27
C LEU A 71 3.37 -9.97 -12.05
N LEU A 72 4.55 -9.36 -12.01
CA LEU A 72 4.74 -7.92 -11.81
C LEU A 72 4.24 -7.13 -13.02
N GLU A 73 4.48 -7.64 -14.23
CA GLU A 73 3.93 -7.08 -15.47
C GLU A 73 2.41 -7.08 -15.44
N ARG A 74 1.78 -8.21 -15.10
CA ARG A 74 0.33 -8.29 -14.94
C ARG A 74 -0.19 -7.28 -13.91
N LYS A 75 0.50 -7.14 -12.78
CA LYS A 75 0.14 -6.17 -11.74
C LYS A 75 0.28 -4.73 -12.22
N SER A 76 1.27 -4.44 -13.06
CA SER A 76 1.45 -3.13 -13.67
C SER A 76 0.25 -2.79 -14.56
N HIS A 77 -0.18 -3.72 -15.41
CA HIS A 77 -1.32 -3.54 -16.31
C HIS A 77 -2.67 -3.39 -15.58
N GLU A 78 -2.81 -3.90 -14.36
CA GLU A 78 -3.99 -3.69 -13.51
C GLU A 78 -4.11 -2.24 -13.02
N LEU A 79 -3.03 -1.45 -13.04
CA LEU A 79 -3.04 -0.05 -12.60
C LEU A 79 -3.58 0.89 -13.67
N LEU A 80 -4.10 2.03 -13.20
CA LEU A 80 -4.58 3.10 -14.07
C LEU A 80 -3.39 3.85 -14.67
N GLU A 81 -3.38 3.93 -16.00
CA GLU A 81 -2.41 4.73 -16.75
C GLU A 81 -2.78 6.21 -16.76
N ASN A 82 -1.87 7.07 -17.23
CA ASN A 82 -2.09 8.52 -17.25
C ASN A 82 -3.34 8.91 -18.07
N GLU A 83 -3.55 8.27 -19.22
CA GLU A 83 -4.73 8.52 -20.07
C GLU A 83 -6.02 8.07 -19.37
N GLU A 84 -6.00 6.88 -18.75
CA GLU A 84 -7.11 6.34 -17.98
C GLU A 84 -7.46 7.22 -16.76
N LEU A 85 -6.44 7.81 -16.12
CA LEU A 85 -6.62 8.78 -15.03
C LEU A 85 -7.28 10.08 -15.52
N GLN A 86 -6.94 10.56 -16.73
CA GLN A 86 -7.63 11.70 -17.32
C GLN A 86 -9.10 11.36 -17.63
N CYS A 87 -9.36 10.21 -18.26
CA CYS A 87 -10.72 9.73 -18.49
C CYS A 87 -11.51 9.60 -17.18
N PHE A 88 -10.86 9.10 -16.12
CA PHE A 88 -11.45 9.00 -14.79
C PHE A 88 -11.80 10.38 -14.20
N TRP A 89 -10.92 11.37 -14.35
CA TRP A 89 -11.23 12.75 -13.95
C TRP A 89 -12.48 13.29 -14.67
N PHE A 90 -12.54 13.15 -15.99
CA PHE A 90 -13.70 13.61 -16.78
C PHE A 90 -15.00 12.87 -16.41
N LEU A 91 -14.92 11.58 -16.11
CA LEU A 91 -16.04 10.79 -15.62
C LEU A 91 -16.61 11.38 -14.32
N LEU A 92 -15.73 11.70 -13.36
CA LEU A 92 -16.16 12.30 -12.09
C LEU A 92 -16.77 13.67 -12.30
N ASP A 93 -16.21 14.47 -13.22
CA ASP A 93 -16.72 15.80 -13.55
C ASP A 93 -18.16 15.75 -14.07
N ARG A 94 -18.46 14.75 -14.91
CA ARG A 94 -19.81 14.54 -15.47
C ARG A 94 -20.85 14.18 -14.40
N PHE A 95 -20.44 13.50 -13.33
CA PHE A 95 -21.32 13.07 -12.24
C PHE A 95 -21.26 13.99 -11.01
N GLN A 96 -20.78 15.23 -11.17
CA GLN A 96 -20.78 16.19 -10.08
C GLN A 96 -22.19 16.51 -9.57
N SER A 97 -22.29 16.78 -8.27
CA SER A 97 -23.53 17.09 -7.55
C SER A 97 -23.55 18.57 -7.17
N PRO A 98 -24.47 19.39 -7.71
CA PRO A 98 -24.62 20.79 -7.33
C PRO A 98 -25.02 20.97 -5.84
N PRO A 99 -24.80 22.16 -5.24
CA PRO A 99 -24.02 23.29 -5.75
C PRO A 99 -22.52 23.07 -5.55
N ALA A 100 -21.71 23.64 -6.45
CA ALA A 100 -20.28 23.82 -6.21
C ALA A 100 -20.10 24.88 -5.12
N ILE A 101 -19.24 24.61 -4.14
CA ILE A 101 -18.96 25.53 -3.03
C ILE A 101 -17.54 26.04 -3.22
N ASN A 102 -17.35 27.35 -3.33
CA ASN A 102 -16.03 27.99 -3.54
C ASN A 102 -15.25 27.44 -4.75
N GLY A 103 -15.96 27.03 -5.82
CA GLY A 103 -15.35 26.41 -7.00
C GLY A 103 -14.94 24.95 -6.83
N GLU A 104 -15.11 24.37 -5.63
CA GLU A 104 -14.90 22.94 -5.41
C GLU A 104 -16.10 22.13 -5.91
N LYS A 105 -15.80 21.05 -6.64
CA LYS A 105 -16.78 20.10 -7.17
C LYS A 105 -16.96 18.93 -6.21
N TYR A 106 -18.21 18.52 -6.02
CA TYR A 106 -18.61 17.48 -5.08
C TYR A 106 -19.37 16.37 -5.80
N ILE A 107 -19.40 15.19 -5.20
CA ILE A 107 -20.20 14.06 -5.67
C ILE A 107 -20.91 13.41 -4.48
N ASP A 108 -22.24 13.27 -4.60
CA ASP A 108 -23.05 12.53 -3.63
C ASP A 108 -22.89 11.01 -3.83
N TYR A 109 -23.42 10.22 -2.89
CA TYR A 109 -23.28 8.76 -2.96
C TYR A 109 -24.07 8.12 -4.12
N GLN A 110 -25.17 8.72 -4.57
CA GLN A 110 -25.97 8.16 -5.66
C GLN A 110 -25.24 8.33 -7.00
N ASN A 111 -24.71 9.52 -7.26
CA ASN A 111 -23.88 9.82 -8.42
C ASN A 111 -22.55 9.08 -8.36
N PHE A 112 -21.98 8.87 -7.17
CA PHE A 112 -20.80 8.01 -6.99
C PHE A 112 -21.06 6.58 -7.49
N LYS A 113 -22.23 6.00 -7.19
CA LYS A 113 -22.61 4.66 -7.72
C LYS A 113 -22.84 4.67 -9.23
N LYS A 114 -23.44 5.73 -9.78
CA LYS A 114 -23.62 5.88 -11.24
C LYS A 114 -22.27 5.99 -11.95
N ALA A 115 -21.36 6.79 -11.41
CA ALA A 115 -19.98 6.88 -11.88
C ALA A 115 -19.28 5.52 -11.83
N ALA A 116 -19.47 4.74 -10.76
CA ALA A 116 -18.92 3.38 -10.66
C ALA A 116 -19.43 2.42 -11.75
N ALA A 117 -20.69 2.56 -12.15
CA ALA A 117 -21.28 1.73 -13.20
C ALA A 117 -20.66 2.03 -14.58
N GLU A 118 -20.38 3.30 -14.87
CA GLU A 118 -19.78 3.75 -16.13
C GLU A 118 -18.24 3.79 -16.11
N ALA A 119 -17.63 3.53 -14.96
CA ALA A 119 -16.18 3.49 -14.83
C ALA A 119 -15.57 2.31 -15.57
N ILE A 120 -14.35 2.53 -16.09
CA ILE A 120 -13.52 1.46 -16.65
C ILE A 120 -13.23 0.37 -15.60
N PRO A 121 -13.05 -0.91 -16.02
CA PRO A 121 -12.88 -2.03 -15.09
C PRO A 121 -11.78 -1.81 -14.03
N LYS A 122 -10.64 -1.23 -14.42
CA LYS A 122 -9.52 -0.92 -13.51
C LYS A 122 -9.87 0.11 -12.41
N ALA A 123 -10.82 1.01 -12.67
CA ALA A 123 -11.23 2.05 -11.74
C ALA A 123 -12.31 1.60 -10.75
N LYS A 124 -13.10 0.57 -11.09
CA LYS A 124 -14.20 0.07 -10.26
C LYS A 124 -13.81 -0.29 -8.82
N PRO A 125 -12.65 -0.93 -8.54
CA PRO A 125 -12.22 -1.25 -7.18
C PRO A 125 -12.07 -0.05 -6.24
N TYR A 126 -11.92 1.17 -6.78
CA TYR A 126 -11.85 2.39 -5.97
C TYR A 126 -13.22 2.89 -5.53
N PHE A 127 -14.30 2.50 -6.22
CA PHE A 127 -15.67 2.90 -5.91
C PHE A 127 -16.30 2.01 -4.83
N THR A 128 -15.75 2.07 -3.62
CA THR A 128 -16.32 1.34 -2.47
C THR A 128 -17.00 2.28 -1.49
N ALA A 129 -18.02 1.76 -0.80
CA ALA A 129 -18.68 2.50 0.29
C ALA A 129 -17.69 2.89 1.40
N SER A 130 -16.70 2.02 1.68
CA SER A 130 -15.63 2.31 2.65
C SER A 130 -14.80 3.52 2.24
N VAL A 131 -14.42 3.62 0.96
CA VAL A 131 -13.67 4.78 0.44
C VAL A 131 -14.52 6.04 0.49
N PHE A 132 -15.78 5.97 0.09
CA PHE A 132 -16.69 7.11 0.18
C PHE A 132 -16.81 7.63 1.62
N ALA A 133 -17.08 6.72 2.57
CA ALA A 133 -17.20 7.07 3.99
C ALA A 133 -15.90 7.65 4.57
N LYS A 134 -14.73 7.14 4.17
CA LYS A 134 -13.42 7.66 4.59
C LYS A 134 -13.14 9.08 4.07
N LEU A 135 -13.64 9.41 2.88
CA LEU A 135 -13.43 10.71 2.24
C LEU A 135 -14.49 11.73 2.60
N MET A 136 -15.62 11.29 3.15
CA MET A 136 -16.67 12.15 3.67
C MET A 136 -16.13 12.90 4.88
N ARG A 137 -15.97 14.22 4.74
CA ARG A 137 -15.54 15.09 5.84
C ARG A 137 -16.74 15.29 6.79
N ASN A 138 -16.48 15.30 8.10
CA ASN A 138 -17.50 15.46 9.15
C ASN A 138 -18.30 16.78 9.09
N HIS A 139 -17.97 17.70 8.18
CA HIS A 139 -18.55 19.04 8.09
C HIS A 139 -19.45 19.26 6.87
N ASP A 140 -19.54 18.33 5.90
CA ASP A 140 -20.48 18.52 4.78
C ASP A 140 -21.90 18.10 5.17
N ARG A 141 -22.81 19.08 5.24
CA ARG A 141 -24.22 18.89 5.59
C ARG A 141 -24.98 18.06 4.55
N LEU A 142 -24.44 17.92 3.34
CA LEU A 142 -25.07 17.23 2.22
C LEU A 142 -24.54 15.81 1.98
N SER A 143 -23.67 15.29 2.86
CA SER A 143 -23.10 13.93 2.74
C SER A 143 -22.43 13.66 1.38
N ARG A 144 -21.67 14.64 0.87
CA ARG A 144 -20.92 14.53 -0.39
C ARG A 144 -19.44 14.46 -0.09
N ILE A 145 -18.68 13.99 -1.09
CA ILE A 145 -17.23 14.03 -1.07
C ILE A 145 -16.70 14.99 -2.13
N SER A 146 -15.57 15.63 -1.86
CA SER A 146 -14.87 16.44 -2.85
C SER A 146 -14.31 15.53 -3.95
N ILE A 147 -14.64 15.82 -5.21
CA ILE A 147 -14.12 15.08 -6.37
C ILE A 147 -12.60 15.11 -6.40
N MET A 148 -12.00 16.26 -6.08
CA MET A 148 -10.55 16.42 -5.97
C MET A 148 -9.96 15.48 -4.91
N SER A 149 -10.62 15.36 -3.75
CA SER A 149 -10.15 14.47 -2.67
C SER A 149 -10.21 12.99 -3.09
N PHE A 150 -11.26 12.59 -3.82
CA PHE A 150 -11.37 11.22 -4.33
C PHE A 150 -10.35 10.93 -5.44
N PHE A 151 -10.17 11.85 -6.38
CA PHE A 151 -9.16 11.72 -7.41
C PHE A 151 -7.76 11.59 -6.82
N ASN A 152 -7.40 12.47 -5.88
CA ASN A 152 -6.11 12.40 -5.19
C ASN A 152 -5.92 11.10 -4.40
N TYR A 153 -6.98 10.56 -3.81
CA TYR A 153 -6.93 9.25 -3.16
C TYR A 153 -6.58 8.14 -4.16
N VAL A 154 -7.24 8.10 -5.32
CA VAL A 154 -6.96 7.10 -6.37
C VAL A 154 -5.56 7.28 -6.93
N MET A 155 -5.17 8.51 -7.28
CA MET A 155 -3.82 8.85 -7.73
C MET A 155 -2.75 8.35 -6.76
N LYS A 156 -2.92 8.63 -5.47
CA LYS A 156 -1.96 8.21 -4.43
C LYS A 156 -1.91 6.68 -4.32
N LYS A 157 -3.04 5.99 -4.44
CA LYS A 157 -3.10 4.52 -4.41
C LYS A 157 -2.38 3.90 -5.61
N VAL A 158 -2.63 4.42 -6.81
CA VAL A 158 -1.95 3.98 -8.04
C VAL A 158 -0.45 4.21 -7.92
N TRP A 159 -0.04 5.40 -7.50
CA TRP A 159 1.38 5.75 -7.33
C TRP A 159 2.10 4.83 -6.34
N LEU A 160 1.49 4.55 -5.18
CA LEU A 160 2.07 3.61 -4.21
C LEU A 160 2.26 2.19 -4.77
N GLN A 161 1.31 1.71 -5.58
CA GLN A 161 1.43 0.40 -6.23
C GLN A 161 2.49 0.41 -7.33
N GLN A 162 2.56 1.46 -8.15
CA GLN A 162 3.61 1.64 -9.15
C GLN A 162 4.99 1.62 -8.51
N THR A 163 5.19 2.39 -7.43
CA THR A 163 6.46 2.37 -6.68
C THR A 163 6.76 0.99 -6.12
N ARG A 164 5.77 0.30 -5.55
CA ARG A 164 5.97 -1.06 -5.02
C ARG A 164 6.39 -2.04 -6.12
N ILE A 165 5.74 -2.00 -7.28
CA ILE A 165 6.10 -2.85 -8.43
C ILE A 165 7.51 -2.50 -8.91
N GLY A 166 7.80 -1.20 -9.10
CA GLY A 166 9.10 -0.70 -9.52
C GLY A 166 10.24 -1.21 -8.64
N ILE A 167 10.11 -1.07 -7.31
CA ILE A 167 11.09 -1.59 -6.35
C ILE A 167 11.17 -3.12 -6.41
N SER A 168 10.05 -3.82 -6.59
CA SER A 168 10.01 -5.29 -6.63
C SER A 168 10.74 -5.89 -7.85
N LEU A 169 10.92 -5.12 -8.93
CA LEU A 169 11.67 -5.56 -10.11
C LEU A 169 13.17 -5.73 -9.82
N TYR A 170 13.71 -5.04 -8.81
CA TYR A 170 15.13 -5.13 -8.43
C TYR A 170 15.38 -6.24 -7.39
N ASP A 171 14.33 -6.86 -6.84
CA ASP A 171 14.45 -8.05 -5.98
C ASP A 171 14.60 -9.31 -6.85
N VAL A 172 15.80 -9.46 -7.43
CA VAL A 172 16.16 -10.54 -8.37
C VAL A 172 16.09 -11.91 -7.69
N ALA A 173 16.61 -12.04 -6.47
CA ALA A 173 16.56 -13.28 -5.70
C ALA A 173 15.14 -13.60 -5.20
N GLY A 174 14.27 -12.60 -5.15
CA GLY A 174 12.88 -12.76 -4.74
C GLY A 174 12.72 -13.08 -3.26
N GLU A 175 13.66 -12.65 -2.43
CA GLU A 175 13.69 -12.95 -0.99
C GLU A 175 12.80 -11.99 -0.19
N GLY A 176 12.26 -10.95 -0.84
CA GLY A 176 11.39 -9.96 -0.22
C GLY A 176 12.13 -8.79 0.42
N TYR A 177 13.44 -8.70 0.20
CA TYR A 177 14.28 -7.56 0.58
C TYR A 177 15.26 -7.25 -0.55
N LEU A 178 15.77 -6.01 -0.58
CA LEU A 178 16.79 -5.59 -1.55
C LEU A 178 18.16 -5.60 -0.89
N ARG A 179 19.18 -6.03 -1.62
CA ARG A 179 20.58 -5.80 -1.24
C ARG A 179 20.96 -4.37 -1.59
N GLU A 180 22.06 -3.89 -1.03
CA GLU A 180 22.56 -2.52 -1.25
C GLU A 180 22.69 -2.20 -2.75
N MET A 181 23.29 -3.10 -3.52
CA MET A 181 23.45 -2.91 -4.97
C MET A 181 22.12 -2.85 -5.73
N ASP A 182 21.14 -3.67 -5.32
CA ASP A 182 19.82 -3.66 -5.96
C ASP A 182 19.09 -2.33 -5.69
N LEU A 183 19.25 -1.77 -4.48
CA LEU A 183 18.69 -0.47 -4.12
C LEU A 183 19.43 0.70 -4.78
N GLU A 184 20.75 0.63 -4.88
CA GLU A 184 21.58 1.64 -5.55
C GLU A 184 21.19 1.77 -7.03
N ASN A 185 20.99 0.64 -7.71
CA ASN A 185 20.53 0.62 -9.10
C ASN A 185 19.16 1.31 -9.24
N TYR A 186 18.20 0.96 -8.37
CA TYR A 186 16.88 1.59 -8.38
C TYR A 186 16.94 3.11 -8.18
N ILE A 187 17.71 3.57 -7.19
CA ILE A 187 17.84 5.01 -6.90
C ILE A 187 18.51 5.72 -8.08
N THR A 188 19.58 5.14 -8.64
CA THR A 188 20.33 5.73 -9.74
C THR A 188 19.46 5.95 -10.98
N GLU A 189 18.61 4.97 -11.31
CA GLU A 189 17.65 5.10 -12.41
C GLU A 189 16.54 6.11 -12.12
N LEU A 190 16.22 6.36 -10.85
CA LEU A 190 15.21 7.33 -10.43
C LEU A 190 15.71 8.79 -10.46
N ILE A 191 17.02 9.02 -10.27
CA ILE A 191 17.63 10.37 -10.18
C ILE A 191 17.25 11.29 -11.35
N PRO A 192 17.33 10.89 -12.63
CA PRO A 192 17.00 11.77 -13.75
C PRO A 192 15.57 12.35 -13.64
N SER A 193 14.61 11.52 -13.25
CA SER A 193 13.22 11.95 -13.06
C SER A 193 13.06 12.92 -11.88
N LEU A 194 13.77 12.70 -10.78
CA LEU A 194 13.77 13.59 -9.62
C LEU A 194 14.39 14.96 -9.95
N CYS A 195 15.51 14.96 -10.68
CA CYS A 195 16.17 16.19 -11.14
C CYS A 195 15.25 17.01 -12.07
N GLN A 196 14.55 16.37 -12.98
CA GLN A 196 13.58 17.04 -13.86
C GLN A 196 12.42 17.67 -13.08
N LEU A 197 11.92 16.99 -12.04
CA LEU A 197 10.89 17.53 -11.15
C LEU A 197 11.39 18.74 -10.38
N LEU A 198 12.60 18.66 -9.80
CA LEU A 198 13.23 19.75 -9.07
C LEU A 198 13.40 20.98 -9.97
N ALA A 199 13.96 20.79 -11.17
CA ALA A 199 14.20 21.86 -12.13
C ALA A 199 12.91 22.56 -12.59
N ARG A 200 11.81 21.81 -12.75
CA ARG A 200 10.49 22.39 -13.08
C ARG A 200 9.85 23.14 -11.91
N ALA A 201 10.21 22.83 -10.68
CA ALA A 201 9.69 23.50 -9.48
C ALA A 201 10.41 24.82 -9.15
N GLU A 202 11.68 24.98 -9.55
CA GLU A 202 12.46 26.20 -9.33
C GLU A 202 11.80 27.51 -9.84
N PRO A 203 11.25 27.60 -11.07
CA PRO A 203 10.57 28.81 -11.53
C PRO A 203 9.32 29.15 -10.71
N LEU A 204 8.62 28.16 -10.15
CA LEU A 204 7.47 28.38 -9.27
C LEU A 204 7.91 28.95 -7.91
N ARG A 205 9.06 28.53 -7.38
CA ARG A 205 9.63 29.08 -6.13
C ARG A 205 9.98 30.56 -6.27
N HIS A 206 10.61 30.95 -7.37
CA HIS A 206 10.95 32.36 -7.61
C HIS A 206 9.71 33.25 -7.81
N SER A 207 8.64 32.71 -8.40
CA SER A 207 7.36 33.42 -8.54
C SER A 207 6.64 33.62 -7.19
N ALA A 208 6.68 32.62 -6.30
CA ALA A 208 6.11 32.71 -4.96
C ALA A 208 6.88 33.71 -4.08
N GLN A 209 8.22 33.71 -4.15
CA GLN A 209 9.08 34.66 -3.45
C GLN A 209 8.89 36.11 -3.94
N SER A 210 8.67 36.31 -5.25
CA SER A 210 8.39 37.63 -5.83
C SER A 210 6.99 38.16 -5.47
N ALA A 211 6.01 37.27 -5.28
CA ALA A 211 4.66 37.64 -4.84
C ALA A 211 4.63 38.05 -3.35
N THR A 212 5.42 37.40 -2.49
CA THR A 212 5.56 37.79 -1.08
C THR A 212 6.28 39.12 -0.88
N ASN A 213 7.12 39.55 -1.83
CA ASN A 213 7.89 40.79 -1.73
C ASN A 213 7.17 42.04 -2.29
N ARG A 214 5.94 41.89 -2.82
CA ARG A 214 5.14 43.00 -3.38
C ARG A 214 4.16 43.66 -2.42
N ASN A 215 4.24 43.41 -1.11
CA ASN A 215 3.43 44.15 -0.13
C ASN A 215 4.26 44.79 1.00
N PRO A 216 4.92 45.94 0.75
CA PRO A 216 5.45 46.80 1.79
C PRO A 216 4.58 48.06 1.96
N VAL A 217 3.26 47.94 2.13
CA VAL A 217 2.41 49.10 2.48
C VAL A 217 1.39 48.71 3.53
N LYS A 218 1.81 48.74 4.79
CA LYS A 218 1.00 49.05 5.99
C LYS A 218 1.86 48.88 7.27
N LYS A 219 2.85 49.76 7.44
CA LYS A 219 3.42 50.10 8.75
C LYS A 219 3.66 51.61 8.79
N GLN A 220 2.58 52.38 8.78
CA GLN A 220 2.66 53.80 9.10
C GLN A 220 1.30 54.34 9.56
N VAL A 221 0.79 53.82 10.68
CA VAL A 221 -0.13 54.57 11.56
C VAL A 221 0.12 54.02 12.96
N LEU A 222 0.61 54.89 13.86
CA LEU A 222 0.58 54.85 15.34
C LEU A 222 1.86 55.46 15.93
N SER A 223 2.08 56.75 15.66
CA SER A 223 2.75 57.66 16.60
C SER A 223 2.44 59.10 16.19
N LEU A 224 1.35 59.65 16.71
CA LEU A 224 1.13 61.09 16.90
C LEU A 224 -0.13 61.20 17.76
N GLY A 225 0.09 61.07 19.07
CA GLY A 225 -0.86 61.40 20.12
C GLY A 225 -0.20 62.43 21.02
N THR A 226 -0.43 63.69 20.70
CA THR A 226 -0.47 64.87 21.59
C THR A 226 -1.35 65.89 20.90
#